data_AF-A0A920NJT1-F1
#
_entry.id   AF-A0A920NJT1-F1
#
_cell.length_a   1.000
_cell.length_b   1.000
_cell.length_c   1.000
_cell.angle_alpha   90.00
_cell.angle_beta   90.00
_cell.angle_gamma   90.00
#
_symmetry.space_group_name_H-M   'P 1'
#
loop_
_entity.id
_entity.type
_entity.pdbx_description
1 polymer ?
#
loop_
_entity_poly.entity_id
_entity_poly.type
_entity_poly.pdbx_seq_one_letter_code
_entity_poly.pdbx_strand_id
1 'polypeptide(L)'
;MAMAQQSQNEFNAIRIAIASPEQIRTWSYGEVSKPETINYRTLRPEKDGLFCERIFGPTKDWECYCGKYKKIRYKGVICDRCGVEVARSKVRRERMGHISLAAPVAHIWFSKATPSRLGLLLDISPRNLERVLYFAQYLVMEVNEDIRQSKIDAAKVQLEERLLQLDEVAKARIEQLSISGESSENTVSAEKADAEPKVEDEKTKESDELNPQDNMSPELLEIYTQLEKDKLDSQLETSDNIDELEDLSVGQLLTESKYRDLRFKHGEMFKAGMGAESILEVLGSLDLDAKRDLLQKDIRSTSGQRRKKLIKSLRIVEAFRKSGNNPEWMIWSVLPVLPPELRPMVQLDGGRFATSDLNDLYRRVINRNNRLKRLIELQAPEIIIRNEKKDVTGSSRCLG
;
A
#
# COMPACT_ATOMS: atom_id res chain seq x y z
N MET A 1 15.72 6.64 -64.11
CA MET A 1 15.21 5.69 -63.10
C MET A 1 16.25 5.58 -62.00
N ALA A 2 16.17 6.42 -60.97
CA ALA A 2 17.05 6.36 -59.82
C ALA A 2 16.50 5.34 -58.82
N MET A 3 17.28 4.30 -58.57
CA MET A 3 16.97 3.22 -57.64
C MET A 3 16.76 3.77 -56.23
N ALA A 4 15.58 3.52 -55.66
CA ALA A 4 15.34 3.68 -54.25
C ALA A 4 16.10 2.57 -53.50
N GLN A 5 17.24 2.91 -52.91
CA GLN A 5 17.91 2.05 -51.92
C GLN A 5 16.97 1.90 -50.71
N GLN A 6 16.29 0.75 -50.65
CA GLN A 6 15.66 0.26 -49.44
C GLN A 6 16.76 -0.03 -48.43
N SER A 7 16.74 0.67 -47.29
CA SER A 7 17.56 0.35 -46.14
C SER A 7 17.16 -1.04 -45.63
N GLN A 8 17.91 -2.08 -46.00
CA GLN A 8 17.84 -3.38 -45.35
C GLN A 8 18.39 -3.20 -43.93
N ASN A 9 17.51 -2.98 -42.96
CA ASN A 9 17.90 -2.96 -41.57
C ASN A 9 18.14 -4.41 -41.13
N GLU A 10 19.39 -4.86 -41.14
CA GLU A 10 19.79 -6.12 -40.50
C GLU A 10 19.78 -5.93 -38.97
N PHE A 11 18.64 -6.19 -38.33
CA PHE A 11 18.55 -6.34 -36.88
C PHE A 11 18.53 -7.83 -36.52
N ASN A 12 19.35 -8.23 -35.55
CA ASN A 12 19.42 -9.63 -35.10
C ASN A 12 18.31 -9.99 -34.09
N ALA A 13 17.87 -9.03 -33.27
CA ALA A 13 16.83 -9.23 -32.26
C ALA A 13 16.15 -7.92 -31.87
N ILE A 14 14.90 -8.01 -31.40
CA ILE A 14 14.16 -6.90 -30.80
C ILE A 14 13.96 -7.23 -29.32
N ARG A 15 14.39 -6.32 -28.43
CA ARG A 15 14.22 -6.45 -26.98
C ARG A 15 13.09 -5.55 -26.50
N ILE A 16 12.22 -6.08 -25.66
CA ILE A 16 11.16 -5.34 -24.97
C ILE A 16 11.47 -5.39 -23.47
N ALA A 17 11.36 -4.24 -22.80
CA ALA A 17 11.59 -4.08 -21.38
C ALA A 17 10.56 -3.10 -20.80
N ILE A 18 10.47 -3.06 -19.47
CA ILE A 18 9.64 -2.07 -18.78
C ILE A 18 10.40 -0.74 -18.80
N ALA A 19 9.72 0.35 -19.15
CA ALA A 19 10.34 1.67 -19.19
C ALA A 19 10.44 2.26 -17.78
N SER A 20 11.64 2.70 -17.38
CA SER A 20 11.81 3.46 -16.15
C SER A 20 11.27 4.90 -16.33
N PRO A 21 10.91 5.61 -15.24
CA PRO A 21 10.51 7.02 -15.33
C PRO A 21 11.57 7.92 -15.97
N GLU A 22 12.84 7.63 -15.73
CA GLU A 22 13.98 8.35 -16.31
C GLU A 22 14.11 8.08 -17.82
N GLN A 23 13.88 6.85 -18.24
CA GLN A 23 13.88 6.47 -19.65
C GLN A 23 12.74 7.17 -20.41
N ILE A 24 11.56 7.29 -19.81
CA ILE A 24 10.43 8.03 -20.39
C ILE A 24 10.77 9.52 -20.54
N ARG A 25 11.45 10.12 -19.56
CA ARG A 25 11.93 11.51 -19.66
C ARG A 25 12.95 11.67 -20.78
N THR A 26 13.82 10.68 -21.00
CA THR A 26 14.82 10.69 -22.08
C THR A 26 14.19 10.67 -23.47
N TRP A 27 13.06 9.96 -23.65
CA TRP A 27 12.31 9.97 -24.90
C TRP A 27 11.57 11.27 -25.16
N SER A 28 11.34 12.05 -24.11
CA SER A 28 10.46 13.20 -24.17
C SER A 28 11.19 14.47 -24.58
N TYR A 29 10.54 15.22 -25.46
CA TYR A 29 10.98 16.54 -25.89
C TYR A 29 10.38 17.69 -25.05
N GLY A 30 9.55 17.37 -24.05
CA GLY A 30 8.95 18.36 -23.16
C GLY A 30 7.72 17.87 -22.40
N GLU A 31 7.43 18.54 -21.28
CA GLU A 31 6.24 18.27 -20.46
C GLU A 31 4.99 18.93 -21.07
N VAL A 32 3.90 18.17 -21.16
CA VAL A 32 2.58 18.68 -21.53
C VAL A 32 1.85 19.09 -20.25
N SER A 33 1.89 20.37 -19.93
CA SER A 33 1.27 20.92 -18.71
C SER A 33 -0.19 21.31 -18.91
N LYS A 34 -0.57 21.65 -20.14
CA LYS A 34 -1.85 22.26 -20.46
C LYS A 34 -2.82 21.28 -21.15
N PRO A 35 -4.10 21.23 -20.74
CA PRO A 35 -5.10 20.36 -21.37
C PRO A 35 -5.61 20.89 -22.71
N GLU A 36 -5.24 22.11 -23.10
CA GLU A 36 -5.69 22.71 -24.36
C GLU A 36 -5.08 21.99 -25.58
N THR A 37 -5.85 21.96 -26.67
CA THR A 37 -5.43 21.33 -27.94
C THR A 37 -5.02 22.39 -28.96
N ILE A 38 -6.00 22.97 -29.64
CA ILE A 38 -5.83 24.03 -30.64
C ILE A 38 -6.78 25.18 -30.31
N ASN A 39 -6.39 26.38 -30.70
CA ASN A 39 -7.24 27.55 -30.59
C ASN A 39 -8.32 27.52 -31.68
N TYR A 40 -9.59 27.66 -31.31
CA TYR A 40 -10.71 27.59 -32.24
C TYR A 40 -10.75 28.74 -33.26
N ARG A 41 -10.15 29.90 -32.95
CA ARG A 41 -10.12 31.06 -33.87
C ARG A 41 -8.95 30.99 -34.84
N THR A 42 -7.76 30.73 -34.32
CA THR A 42 -6.52 30.78 -35.13
C THR A 42 -6.19 29.44 -35.78
N LEU A 43 -6.85 28.35 -35.36
CA LEU A 43 -6.56 26.96 -35.75
C LEU A 43 -5.13 26.53 -35.44
N ARG A 44 -4.42 27.31 -34.59
CA ARG A 44 -3.05 27.02 -34.20
C ARG A 44 -3.00 26.25 -32.88
N PRO A 45 -2.03 25.35 -32.71
CA PRO A 45 -1.81 24.68 -31.43
C PRO A 45 -1.55 25.67 -30.30
N GLU A 46 -2.10 25.40 -29.12
CA GLU A 46 -1.78 26.16 -27.91
C GLU A 46 -0.38 25.79 -27.39
N LYS A 47 0.28 26.75 -26.74
CA LYS A 47 1.59 26.52 -26.12
C LYS A 47 1.43 25.59 -24.91
N ASP A 48 2.36 24.66 -24.76
CA ASP A 48 2.41 23.64 -23.69
C ASP A 48 1.21 22.67 -23.65
N GLY A 49 0.33 22.77 -24.64
CA GLY A 49 -0.82 21.89 -24.81
C GLY A 49 -0.48 20.59 -25.54
N LEU A 50 -1.52 19.79 -25.78
CA LEU A 50 -1.40 18.46 -26.37
C LEU A 50 -0.83 18.43 -27.80
N PHE A 51 -0.88 19.55 -28.52
CA PHE A 51 -0.36 19.65 -29.89
C PHE A 51 0.81 20.64 -30.02
N CYS A 52 1.39 21.05 -28.89
CA CYS A 52 2.40 22.11 -28.82
C CYS A 52 3.57 21.86 -29.79
N GLU A 53 3.85 22.85 -30.65
CA GLU A 53 4.93 22.77 -31.63
C GLU A 53 6.32 22.79 -31.01
N ARG A 54 6.47 23.39 -29.81
CA ARG A 54 7.74 23.42 -29.06
C ARG A 54 8.18 22.01 -28.66
N ILE A 55 7.23 21.15 -28.31
CA ILE A 55 7.46 19.79 -27.83
C ILE A 55 7.53 18.82 -29.01
N PHE A 56 6.47 18.79 -29.82
CA PHE A 56 6.31 17.77 -30.86
C PHE A 56 6.93 18.15 -32.21
N GLY A 57 7.29 19.42 -32.40
CA GLY A 57 7.82 19.95 -33.66
C GLY A 57 6.80 20.73 -34.48
N PRO A 58 7.23 21.36 -35.59
CA PRO A 58 6.43 22.34 -36.32
C PRO A 58 5.29 21.68 -37.11
N THR A 59 4.12 22.35 -37.20
CA THR A 59 2.97 21.85 -37.98
C THR A 59 3.24 21.91 -39.49
N LYS A 60 4.01 22.91 -39.93
CA LYS A 60 4.39 23.12 -41.33
C LYS A 60 5.89 22.93 -41.51
N ASP A 61 6.29 22.42 -42.66
CA ASP A 61 7.70 22.19 -42.97
C ASP A 61 8.51 23.49 -42.92
N TRP A 62 9.60 23.47 -42.14
CA TRP A 62 10.56 24.57 -42.03
C TRP A 62 9.94 25.92 -41.60
N GLU A 63 8.85 25.89 -40.85
CA GLU A 63 8.20 27.09 -40.29
C GLU A 63 8.04 26.96 -38.77
N CYS A 64 8.54 27.95 -38.04
CA CYS A 64 8.31 28.04 -36.59
C CYS A 64 6.93 28.65 -36.27
N TYR A 65 6.40 28.38 -35.07
CA TYR A 65 5.09 28.87 -34.61
C TYR A 65 4.85 30.38 -34.82
N CYS A 66 5.84 31.22 -34.51
CA CYS A 66 5.71 32.68 -34.61
C CYS A 66 5.95 33.22 -36.03
N GLY A 67 6.43 32.39 -36.96
CA GLY A 67 6.78 32.80 -38.31
C GLY A 67 8.07 33.62 -38.45
N LYS A 68 8.88 33.79 -37.38
CA LYS A 68 10.20 34.48 -37.42
C LYS A 68 11.16 33.77 -38.39
N TYR A 69 11.29 32.46 -38.23
CA TYR A 69 12.10 31.61 -39.09
C TYR A 69 11.21 30.82 -40.04
N LYS A 70 11.48 30.97 -41.35
CA LYS A 70 10.79 30.30 -42.46
C LYS A 70 11.79 29.87 -43.51
N LYS A 71 11.51 28.78 -44.21
CA LYS A 71 12.33 28.16 -45.28
C LYS A 71 13.47 27.30 -44.73
N ILE A 72 13.97 26.40 -45.59
CA ILE A 72 14.98 25.38 -45.28
C ILE A 72 16.34 25.94 -44.81
N ARG A 73 16.64 27.22 -45.05
CA ARG A 73 17.90 27.85 -44.65
C ARG A 73 18.13 27.84 -43.13
N TYR A 74 17.06 27.82 -42.34
CA TYR A 74 17.13 27.82 -40.88
C TYR A 74 16.97 26.42 -40.28
N LYS A 75 17.27 25.35 -41.04
CA LYS A 75 17.18 23.97 -40.57
C LYS A 75 17.92 23.79 -39.24
N GLY A 76 17.23 23.26 -38.24
CA GLY A 76 17.79 22.96 -36.91
C GLY A 76 17.94 24.16 -35.98
N VAL A 77 17.58 25.37 -36.42
CA VAL A 77 17.58 26.56 -35.55
C VAL A 77 16.37 26.48 -34.61
N ILE A 78 16.61 26.62 -33.31
CA ILE A 78 15.57 26.76 -32.28
C ILE A 78 15.21 28.24 -32.18
N CYS A 79 13.92 28.57 -32.33
CA CYS A 79 13.50 29.97 -32.35
C CYS A 79 13.48 30.63 -30.97
N ASP A 80 14.21 31.72 -30.75
CA ASP A 80 14.27 32.45 -29.46
C ASP A 80 12.90 32.90 -28.91
N ARG A 81 11.94 33.23 -29.79
CA ARG A 81 10.61 33.73 -29.36
C ARG A 81 9.59 32.64 -29.01
N CYS A 82 9.66 31.49 -29.67
CA CYS A 82 8.64 30.44 -29.53
C CYS A 82 9.19 29.08 -29.10
N GLY A 83 10.52 28.91 -29.07
CA GLY A 83 11.21 27.67 -28.73
C GLY A 83 11.02 26.54 -29.73
N VAL A 84 10.38 26.79 -30.88
CA VAL A 84 10.12 25.75 -31.90
C VAL A 84 11.36 25.57 -32.75
N GLU A 85 11.78 24.32 -32.88
CA GLU A 85 12.83 23.90 -33.80
C GLU A 85 12.33 23.88 -35.24
N VAL A 86 13.08 24.49 -36.15
CA VAL A 86 12.76 24.51 -37.58
C VAL A 86 13.18 23.19 -38.22
N ALA A 87 12.24 22.25 -38.25
CA ALA A 87 12.38 20.91 -38.81
C ALA A 87 11.28 20.59 -39.83
N ARG A 88 11.27 19.37 -40.37
CA ARG A 88 10.14 18.83 -41.16
C ARG A 88 8.98 18.49 -40.21
N SER A 89 7.75 18.61 -40.67
CA SER A 89 6.56 18.24 -39.91
C SER A 89 6.54 16.77 -39.50
N LYS A 90 7.17 15.89 -40.30
CA LYS A 90 7.31 14.45 -40.05
C LYS A 90 7.83 14.10 -38.64
N VAL A 91 8.62 14.98 -38.00
CA VAL A 91 9.08 14.78 -36.62
C VAL A 91 7.93 14.65 -35.61
N ARG A 92 6.72 15.16 -35.94
CA ARG A 92 5.49 15.05 -35.15
C ARG A 92 4.91 13.63 -35.09
N ARG A 93 5.49 12.68 -35.84
CA ARG A 93 5.20 11.25 -35.76
C ARG A 93 6.15 10.48 -34.83
N GLU A 94 7.31 11.06 -34.54
CA GLU A 94 8.41 10.38 -33.84
C GLU A 94 8.65 10.95 -32.43
N ARG A 95 8.45 12.26 -32.23
CA ARG A 95 8.69 12.93 -30.94
C ARG A 95 7.62 12.63 -29.92
N MET A 96 8.02 12.12 -28.76
CA MET A 96 7.13 11.88 -27.62
C MET A 96 7.12 13.07 -26.65
N GLY A 97 5.99 13.25 -25.97
CA GLY A 97 5.86 14.14 -24.81
C GLY A 97 5.82 13.32 -23.52
N HIS A 98 5.79 14.00 -22.38
CA HIS A 98 5.47 13.35 -21.11
C HIS A 98 4.60 14.24 -20.23
N ILE A 99 3.95 13.64 -19.24
CA ILE A 99 3.22 14.32 -18.17
C ILE A 99 3.83 13.87 -16.85
N SER A 100 4.27 14.82 -16.04
CA SER A 100 4.75 14.54 -14.68
C SER A 100 3.55 14.47 -13.74
N LEU A 101 3.27 13.27 -13.22
CA LEU A 101 2.15 13.04 -12.32
C LEU A 101 2.50 13.53 -10.91
N ALA A 102 1.55 14.19 -10.24
CA ALA A 102 1.71 14.65 -8.87
C ALA A 102 1.63 13.50 -7.84
N ALA A 103 0.97 12.39 -8.20
CA ALA A 103 0.95 11.17 -7.42
C ALA A 103 1.27 9.98 -8.34
N PRO A 104 2.05 9.00 -7.85
CA PRO A 104 2.38 7.81 -8.63
C PRO A 104 1.13 6.97 -8.90
N VAL A 105 1.07 6.33 -10.06
CA VAL A 105 -0.08 5.51 -10.49
C VAL A 105 0.39 4.13 -10.94
N ALA A 106 -0.25 3.07 -10.42
CA ALA A 106 0.04 1.72 -10.86
C ALA A 106 -0.50 1.45 -12.27
N HIS A 107 0.35 0.89 -13.14
CA HIS A 107 -0.07 0.51 -14.47
C HIS A 107 -1.13 -0.61 -14.43
N ILE A 108 -2.16 -0.50 -15.28
CA ILE A 108 -3.31 -1.42 -15.24
C ILE A 108 -2.93 -2.85 -15.62
N TRP A 109 -2.01 -3.04 -16.56
CA TRP A 109 -1.58 -4.40 -16.97
C TRP A 109 -0.91 -5.18 -15.84
N PHE A 110 -0.22 -4.53 -14.89
CA PHE A 110 0.42 -5.24 -13.77
C PHE A 110 -0.50 -5.45 -12.58
N SER A 111 -1.55 -4.62 -12.46
CA SER A 111 -2.51 -4.67 -11.35
C SER A 111 -3.76 -5.52 -11.65
N LYS A 112 -4.37 -5.40 -12.82
CA LYS A 112 -5.65 -6.06 -13.17
C LYS A 112 -5.49 -7.34 -13.99
N ALA A 113 -4.35 -7.58 -14.63
CA ALA A 113 -4.13 -8.81 -15.39
C ALA A 113 -4.33 -10.07 -14.53
N THR A 114 -4.78 -11.15 -15.15
CA THR A 114 -4.98 -12.44 -14.50
C THR A 114 -3.89 -13.43 -14.93
N PRO A 115 -2.95 -13.83 -14.06
CA PRO A 115 -2.77 -13.42 -12.67
C PRO A 115 -2.10 -12.05 -12.51
N SER A 116 -2.41 -11.33 -11.44
CA SER A 116 -1.87 -9.99 -11.18
C SER A 116 -0.40 -10.09 -10.82
N ARG A 117 0.46 -9.40 -11.58
CA ARG A 117 1.92 -9.45 -11.35
C ARG A 117 2.30 -8.79 -10.03
N LEU A 118 1.69 -7.64 -9.73
CA LEU A 118 1.86 -6.95 -8.44
C LEU A 118 1.35 -7.78 -7.27
N GLY A 119 0.14 -8.38 -7.40
CA GLY A 119 -0.42 -9.21 -6.32
C GLY A 119 0.41 -10.46 -6.03
N LEU A 120 0.96 -11.11 -7.06
CA LEU A 120 1.86 -12.26 -6.86
C LEU A 120 3.20 -11.85 -6.25
N LEU A 121 3.71 -10.67 -6.59
CA LEU A 121 4.97 -10.16 -6.04
C LEU A 121 4.81 -9.74 -4.58
N LEU A 122 3.68 -9.15 -4.18
CA LEU A 122 3.43 -8.69 -2.80
C LEU A 122 2.70 -9.74 -1.93
N ASP A 123 2.36 -10.89 -2.49
CA ASP A 123 1.49 -11.92 -1.90
C ASP A 123 0.05 -11.44 -1.53
N ILE A 124 -0.38 -10.31 -2.08
CA ILE A 124 -1.70 -9.71 -1.84
C ILE A 124 -2.71 -10.23 -2.88
N SER A 125 -3.95 -10.49 -2.45
CA SER A 125 -5.02 -10.88 -3.37
C SER A 125 -5.40 -9.72 -4.33
N PRO A 126 -5.80 -9.99 -5.58
CA PRO A 126 -6.12 -8.92 -6.55
C PRO A 126 -7.21 -7.95 -6.07
N ARG A 127 -8.21 -8.46 -5.33
CA ARG A 127 -9.29 -7.64 -4.76
C ARG A 127 -8.77 -6.67 -3.70
N ASN A 128 -7.87 -7.16 -2.86
CA ASN A 128 -7.26 -6.36 -1.81
C ASN A 128 -6.29 -5.32 -2.38
N LEU A 129 -5.50 -5.68 -3.39
CA LEU A 129 -4.65 -4.75 -4.11
C LEU A 129 -5.46 -3.60 -4.72
N GLU A 130 -6.64 -3.90 -5.28
CA GLU A 130 -7.55 -2.90 -5.82
C GLU A 130 -8.07 -1.94 -4.73
N ARG A 131 -8.37 -2.46 -3.53
CA ARG A 131 -8.78 -1.63 -2.38
C ARG A 131 -7.68 -0.68 -1.93
N VAL A 132 -6.40 -1.10 -1.93
CA VAL A 132 -5.28 -0.20 -1.61
C VAL A 132 -5.11 0.86 -2.69
N LEU A 133 -5.10 0.46 -3.97
CA LEU A 133 -4.91 1.36 -5.11
C LEU A 133 -6.01 2.43 -5.22
N TYR A 134 -7.25 2.10 -4.89
CA TYR A 134 -8.37 3.05 -4.90
C TYR A 134 -8.61 3.74 -3.56
N PHE A 135 -7.60 3.76 -2.69
CA PHE A 135 -7.64 4.45 -1.40
C PHE A 135 -8.84 4.02 -0.56
N ALA A 136 -9.08 2.72 -0.39
CA ALA A 136 -10.13 2.19 0.49
C ALA A 136 -9.55 1.56 1.77
N GLN A 137 -8.37 0.96 1.69
CA GLN A 137 -7.67 0.33 2.82
C GLN A 137 -6.22 0.84 2.90
N TYR A 138 -5.67 0.87 4.11
CA TYR A 138 -4.26 1.17 4.36
C TYR A 138 -3.43 -0.10 4.20
N LEU A 139 -2.19 0.06 3.73
CA LEU A 139 -1.17 -0.98 3.63
C LEU A 139 -0.07 -0.65 4.64
N VAL A 140 0.29 -1.62 5.49
CA VAL A 140 1.46 -1.51 6.38
C VAL A 140 2.72 -1.67 5.55
N MET A 141 3.58 -0.64 5.57
CA MET A 141 4.77 -0.56 4.73
C MET A 141 6.01 -1.00 5.49
N GLU A 142 6.15 -0.51 6.72
CA GLU A 142 7.29 -0.79 7.58
C GLU A 142 6.79 -0.98 9.01
N VAL A 143 7.41 -1.92 9.71
CA VAL A 143 7.23 -2.08 11.15
C VAL A 143 8.60 -2.10 11.80
N ASN A 144 8.76 -1.28 12.83
CA ASN A 144 9.98 -1.23 13.61
C ASN A 144 9.91 -2.29 14.71
N GLU A 145 10.65 -3.38 14.52
CA GLU A 145 10.69 -4.52 15.44
C GLU A 145 11.25 -4.16 16.82
N ASP A 146 12.18 -3.20 16.91
CA ASP A 146 12.78 -2.79 18.18
C ASP A 146 11.75 -2.11 19.09
N ILE A 147 10.97 -1.20 18.50
CA ILE A 147 9.88 -0.50 19.21
C ILE A 147 8.78 -1.49 19.57
N ARG A 148 8.47 -2.45 18.68
CA ARG A 148 7.51 -3.51 18.97
C ARG A 148 7.94 -4.32 20.20
N GLN A 149 9.18 -4.82 20.22
CA GLN A 149 9.69 -5.63 21.33
C GLN A 149 9.65 -4.86 22.65
N SER A 150 10.12 -3.61 22.67
CA SER A 150 10.06 -2.78 23.88
C SER A 150 8.65 -2.58 24.43
N LYS A 151 7.63 -2.49 23.55
CA LYS A 151 6.22 -2.36 23.95
C LYS A 151 5.63 -3.67 24.44
N ILE A 152 5.99 -4.79 23.81
CA ILE A 152 5.60 -6.13 24.27
C ILE A 152 6.18 -6.38 25.67
N ASP A 153 7.45 -6.04 25.88
CA ASP A 153 8.10 -6.20 27.18
C ASP A 153 7.48 -5.28 28.24
N ALA A 154 7.19 -4.03 27.89
CA ALA A 154 6.49 -3.11 28.79
C ALA A 154 5.08 -3.63 29.16
N ALA A 155 4.34 -4.19 28.20
CA ALA A 155 3.02 -4.77 28.45
C ALA A 155 3.10 -5.99 29.39
N LYS A 156 4.12 -6.83 29.23
CA LYS A 156 4.38 -7.97 30.14
C LYS A 156 4.69 -7.51 31.56
N VAL A 157 5.55 -6.51 31.73
CA VAL A 157 5.87 -5.94 33.05
C VAL A 157 4.63 -5.33 33.70
N GLN A 158 3.82 -4.59 32.94
CA GLN A 158 2.56 -4.02 33.45
C GLN A 158 1.58 -5.10 33.91
N LEU A 159 1.52 -6.25 33.23
CA LEU A 159 0.72 -7.38 33.66
C LEU A 159 1.24 -7.98 34.95
N GLU A 160 2.55 -8.20 35.06
CA GLU A 160 3.17 -8.72 36.29
C GLU A 160 2.89 -7.80 37.50
N GLU A 161 3.05 -6.49 37.34
CA GLU A 161 2.72 -5.51 38.38
C GLU A 161 1.24 -5.56 38.77
N ARG A 162 0.34 -5.68 37.79
CA ARG A 162 -1.10 -5.72 38.03
C ARG A 162 -1.53 -7.01 38.75
N LEU A 163 -0.91 -8.14 38.42
CA LEU A 163 -1.14 -9.41 39.11
C LEU A 163 -0.67 -9.35 40.57
N LEU A 164 0.48 -8.73 40.84
CA LEU A 164 0.97 -8.52 42.21
C LEU A 164 0.01 -7.64 43.04
N GLN A 165 -0.50 -6.56 42.46
CA GLN A 165 -1.49 -5.70 43.13
C GLN A 165 -2.78 -6.47 43.46
N LEU A 166 -3.26 -7.31 42.55
CA LEU A 166 -4.42 -8.16 42.79
C LEU A 166 -4.15 -9.18 43.92
N ASP A 167 -2.95 -9.75 43.97
CA ASP A 167 -2.54 -10.66 45.06
C ASP A 167 -2.46 -9.96 46.41
N GLU A 168 -1.99 -8.71 46.46
CA GLU A 168 -1.98 -7.92 47.70
C GLU A 168 -3.40 -7.60 48.18
N VAL A 169 -4.28 -7.16 47.28
CA VAL A 169 -5.69 -6.90 47.59
C VAL A 169 -6.39 -8.17 48.08
N ALA A 170 -6.11 -9.31 47.47
CA ALA A 170 -6.62 -10.61 47.89
C ALA A 170 -6.23 -10.93 49.34
N LYS A 171 -4.94 -10.82 49.66
CA LYS A 171 -4.42 -11.10 51.01
C LYS A 171 -5.05 -10.17 52.05
N ALA A 172 -5.11 -8.87 51.77
CA ALA A 172 -5.71 -7.89 52.68
C ALA A 172 -7.19 -8.17 52.95
N ARG A 173 -7.93 -8.64 51.94
CA ARG A 173 -9.37 -8.93 52.06
C ARG A 173 -9.64 -10.22 52.84
N ILE A 174 -8.79 -11.24 52.65
CA ILE A 174 -8.81 -12.47 53.46
C ILE A 174 -8.53 -12.13 54.93
N GLU A 175 -7.54 -11.27 55.20
CA GLU A 175 -7.16 -10.86 56.55
C GLU A 175 -8.28 -10.08 57.27
N GLN A 176 -8.99 -9.20 56.55
CA GLN A 176 -10.18 -8.51 57.09
C GLN A 176 -11.29 -9.48 57.49
N LEU A 177 -11.50 -10.55 56.71
CA LEU A 177 -12.52 -11.56 57.00
C LEU A 177 -12.15 -12.45 58.18
N SER A 178 -10.88 -12.80 58.35
CA SER A 178 -10.42 -13.48 59.56
C SER A 178 -10.65 -12.65 60.82
N ILE A 179 -10.42 -11.33 60.75
CA ILE A 179 -10.66 -10.42 61.88
C ILE A 179 -12.16 -10.33 62.22
N SER A 180 -13.04 -10.35 61.22
CA SER A 180 -14.50 -10.37 61.46
C SER A 180 -15.03 -11.72 61.95
N GLY A 181 -14.39 -12.83 61.56
CA GLY A 181 -14.73 -14.19 62.02
C GLY A 181 -14.40 -14.41 63.51
N GLU A 182 -13.25 -13.91 63.97
CA GLU A 182 -12.84 -14.00 65.38
C GLU A 182 -13.78 -13.23 66.33
N SER A 183 -14.45 -12.18 65.85
CA SER A 183 -15.47 -11.47 66.65
C SER A 183 -16.78 -12.25 66.85
N SER A 184 -17.00 -13.36 66.14
CA SER A 184 -18.23 -14.17 66.24
C SER A 184 -18.07 -15.49 67.02
N GLU A 185 -16.85 -15.93 67.34
CA GLU A 185 -16.61 -17.20 68.06
C GLU A 185 -16.55 -17.06 69.60
N ASN A 186 -16.76 -15.87 70.17
CA ASN A 186 -16.68 -15.66 71.62
C ASN A 186 -17.97 -15.98 72.42
N THR A 187 -18.93 -16.73 71.86
CA THR A 187 -20.06 -17.28 72.62
C THR A 187 -20.44 -18.66 72.09
N VAL A 188 -19.82 -19.74 72.56
CA VAL A 188 -20.43 -20.98 73.06
C VAL A 188 -19.29 -21.90 73.54
N SER A 189 -19.06 -21.96 74.84
CA SER A 189 -18.39 -23.11 75.46
C SER A 189 -19.04 -23.40 76.81
N ALA A 190 -19.85 -24.45 76.86
CA ALA A 190 -20.02 -25.35 78.01
C ALA A 190 -21.13 -26.38 77.70
N GLU A 191 -20.78 -27.66 77.52
CA GLU A 191 -21.24 -28.76 78.38
C GLU A 191 -20.77 -30.15 77.87
N LYS A 192 -19.91 -30.78 78.70
CA LYS A 192 -19.76 -32.21 79.11
C LYS A 192 -20.24 -33.31 78.14
N ALA A 193 -19.37 -34.23 77.68
CA ALA A 193 -18.72 -35.37 78.37
C ALA A 193 -19.60 -36.65 78.52
N ASP A 194 -18.98 -37.77 78.12
CA ASP A 194 -19.16 -39.20 78.50
C ASP A 194 -19.82 -40.24 77.58
N ALA A 195 -19.07 -41.37 77.50
CA ALA A 195 -19.41 -42.78 77.23
C ALA A 195 -19.77 -43.24 75.79
N GLU A 196 -19.32 -44.37 75.21
CA GLU A 196 -18.32 -45.45 75.41
C GLU A 196 -18.39 -46.35 74.13
N PRO A 197 -17.55 -47.39 73.89
CA PRO A 197 -16.98 -47.68 72.56
C PRO A 197 -17.23 -49.08 71.92
N LYS A 198 -16.81 -49.21 70.64
CA LYS A 198 -16.45 -50.42 69.82
C LYS A 198 -17.59 -51.39 69.42
N VAL A 199 -17.66 -51.91 68.17
CA VAL A 199 -16.83 -53.03 67.63
C VAL A 199 -16.46 -52.85 66.14
N GLU A 200 -15.27 -53.36 65.84
CA GLU A 200 -14.51 -53.41 64.58
C GLU A 200 -15.20 -54.23 63.46
N ASP A 201 -14.92 -53.87 62.20
CA ASP A 201 -14.38 -54.84 61.24
C ASP A 201 -13.57 -54.15 60.14
N GLU A 202 -12.34 -54.62 59.99
CA GLU A 202 -11.32 -54.12 59.07
C GLU A 202 -11.59 -54.55 57.62
N LYS A 203 -11.43 -53.62 56.68
CA LYS A 203 -10.46 -53.75 55.57
C LYS A 203 -10.35 -52.46 54.75
N THR A 204 -9.11 -52.18 54.33
CA THR A 204 -8.63 -51.15 53.38
C THR A 204 -8.73 -49.68 53.82
N LYS A 205 -7.60 -49.14 54.30
CA LYS A 205 -7.28 -47.70 54.28
C LYS A 205 -5.84 -47.51 53.80
N GLU A 206 -5.66 -47.53 52.48
CA GLU A 206 -4.56 -46.80 51.84
C GLU A 206 -4.96 -45.32 51.82
N SER A 207 -4.15 -44.50 52.48
CA SER A 207 -4.04 -43.03 52.39
C SER A 207 -5.11 -42.29 51.56
N ASP A 208 -6.22 -41.91 52.20
CA ASP A 208 -6.96 -40.71 51.84
C ASP A 208 -6.26 -39.51 52.51
N GLU A 209 -5.41 -38.81 51.75
CA GLU A 209 -5.16 -37.40 52.03
C GLU A 209 -6.49 -36.67 51.82
N LEU A 210 -7.18 -36.35 52.91
CA LEU A 210 -8.45 -35.62 52.88
C LEU A 210 -8.26 -34.25 52.20
N ASN A 211 -9.01 -34.02 51.13
CA ASN A 211 -9.20 -32.70 50.50
C ASN A 211 -9.65 -31.67 51.55
N PRO A 212 -8.93 -30.54 51.74
CA PRO A 212 -9.30 -29.50 52.71
C PRO A 212 -10.50 -28.62 52.34
N GLN A 213 -11.43 -29.08 51.47
CA GLN A 213 -12.36 -28.18 50.78
C GLN A 213 -13.76 -28.03 51.41
N ASP A 214 -14.11 -28.75 52.47
CA ASP A 214 -15.51 -28.74 52.95
C ASP A 214 -15.82 -27.75 54.10
N ASN A 215 -14.88 -26.89 54.51
CA ASN A 215 -15.07 -25.94 55.62
C ASN A 215 -14.69 -24.47 55.29
N MET A 216 -14.93 -23.98 54.07
CA MET A 216 -14.83 -22.54 53.80
C MET A 216 -16.19 -21.86 53.87
N SER A 217 -16.28 -20.71 54.55
CA SER A 217 -17.48 -19.88 54.54
C SER A 217 -17.83 -19.49 53.09
N PRO A 218 -19.13 -19.41 52.74
CA PRO A 218 -19.56 -19.11 51.37
C PRO A 218 -19.00 -17.78 50.84
N GLU A 219 -18.74 -16.83 51.73
CA GLU A 219 -18.14 -15.52 51.42
C GLU A 219 -16.65 -15.61 51.02
N LEU A 220 -15.88 -16.52 51.62
CA LEU A 220 -14.48 -16.74 51.23
C LEU A 220 -14.39 -17.36 49.83
N LEU A 221 -15.24 -18.34 49.53
CA LEU A 221 -15.34 -18.97 48.22
C LEU A 221 -15.72 -17.98 47.12
N GLU A 222 -16.64 -17.06 47.41
CA GLU A 222 -17.07 -16.03 46.46
C GLU A 222 -15.96 -15.01 46.16
N ILE A 223 -15.11 -14.70 47.15
CA ILE A 223 -13.95 -13.82 46.97
C ILE A 223 -12.85 -14.49 46.16
N TYR A 224 -12.53 -15.76 46.44
CA TYR A 224 -11.55 -16.50 45.65
C TYR A 224 -11.98 -16.59 44.18
N THR A 225 -13.25 -16.88 43.91
CA THR A 225 -13.78 -16.96 42.54
C THR A 225 -13.80 -15.61 41.82
N GLN A 226 -14.12 -14.52 42.52
CA GLN A 226 -14.02 -13.16 41.95
C GLN A 226 -12.57 -12.77 41.63
N LEU A 227 -11.62 -13.04 42.53
CA LEU A 227 -10.20 -12.75 42.31
C LEU A 227 -9.60 -13.56 41.17
N GLU A 228 -9.97 -14.84 41.08
CA GLU A 228 -9.52 -15.70 40.01
C GLU A 228 -10.06 -15.21 38.66
N LYS A 229 -11.30 -14.73 38.63
CA LYS A 229 -11.90 -14.09 37.46
C LYS A 229 -11.20 -12.79 37.08
N ASP A 230 -10.94 -11.89 38.03
CA ASP A 230 -10.28 -10.60 37.77
C ASP A 230 -8.84 -10.75 37.26
N LYS A 231 -8.12 -11.78 37.75
CA LYS A 231 -6.79 -12.16 37.24
C LYS A 231 -6.90 -12.67 35.80
N LEU A 232 -7.86 -13.54 35.53
CA LEU A 232 -8.11 -14.10 34.18
C LEU A 232 -8.46 -12.99 33.19
N ASP A 233 -9.34 -12.06 33.58
CA ASP A 233 -9.74 -10.92 32.75
C ASP A 233 -8.54 -10.00 32.46
N SER A 234 -7.70 -9.71 33.46
CA SER A 234 -6.48 -8.89 33.28
C SER A 234 -5.43 -9.58 32.38
N GLN A 235 -5.32 -10.91 32.49
CA GLN A 235 -4.45 -11.70 31.62
C GLN A 235 -4.94 -11.71 30.18
N LEU A 236 -6.25 -11.93 29.97
CA LEU A 236 -6.88 -11.92 28.65
C LEU A 236 -6.76 -10.54 27.97
N GLU A 237 -7.00 -9.45 28.69
CA GLU A 237 -6.83 -8.10 28.15
C GLU A 237 -5.39 -7.84 27.71
N THR A 238 -4.40 -8.34 28.47
CA THR A 238 -3.00 -8.13 28.09
C THR A 238 -2.56 -9.04 26.96
N SER A 239 -3.02 -10.30 26.94
CA SER A 239 -2.77 -11.19 25.80
C SER A 239 -3.37 -10.64 24.53
N ASP A 240 -4.60 -10.12 24.58
CA ASP A 240 -5.26 -9.53 23.41
C ASP A 240 -4.47 -8.30 22.88
N ASN A 241 -3.91 -7.47 23.77
CA ASN A 241 -3.07 -6.35 23.37
C ASN A 241 -1.72 -6.81 22.78
N ILE A 242 -1.13 -7.90 23.28
CA ILE A 242 0.11 -8.48 22.72
C ILE A 242 -0.18 -9.10 21.36
N ASP A 243 -1.27 -9.83 21.21
CA ASP A 243 -1.71 -10.44 19.96
C ASP A 243 -1.99 -9.34 18.90
N GLU A 244 -2.60 -8.21 19.28
CA GLU A 244 -2.77 -7.04 18.40
C GLU A 244 -1.42 -6.47 17.89
N LEU A 245 -0.36 -6.54 18.70
CA LEU A 245 0.99 -6.07 18.35
C LEU A 245 1.75 -7.06 17.46
N GLU A 246 1.59 -8.36 17.70
CA GLU A 246 2.21 -9.44 16.94
C GLU A 246 1.53 -9.66 15.58
N ASP A 247 0.22 -9.48 15.50
CA ASP A 247 -0.55 -9.62 14.25
C ASP A 247 -0.14 -8.61 13.18
N LEU A 248 0.48 -7.50 13.58
CA LEU A 248 0.88 -6.45 12.66
C LEU A 248 2.02 -6.95 11.77
N SER A 249 1.82 -7.04 10.47
CA SER A 249 2.87 -7.49 9.53
C SER A 249 2.97 -6.60 8.31
N VAL A 250 4.19 -6.49 7.76
CA VAL A 250 4.42 -5.76 6.50
C VAL A 250 3.59 -6.39 5.38
N GLY A 251 2.84 -5.58 4.64
CA GLY A 251 1.92 -6.04 3.60
C GLY A 251 0.50 -6.35 4.09
N GLN A 252 0.24 -6.27 5.40
CA GLN A 252 -1.11 -6.40 5.95
C GLN A 252 -1.96 -5.17 5.62
N LEU A 253 -3.27 -5.38 5.56
CA LEU A 253 -4.25 -4.38 5.19
C LEU A 253 -5.06 -3.96 6.39
N LEU A 254 -5.15 -2.66 6.63
CA LEU A 254 -5.89 -2.09 7.73
C LEU A 254 -7.13 -1.33 7.22
N THR A 255 -8.24 -1.48 7.93
CA THR A 255 -9.42 -0.64 7.75
C THR A 255 -9.19 0.73 8.36
N GLU A 256 -10.02 1.71 8.00
CA GLU A 256 -9.84 3.07 8.48
C GLU A 256 -10.00 3.22 10.00
N SER A 257 -10.93 2.49 10.62
CA SER A 257 -11.08 2.43 12.09
C SER A 257 -9.82 1.88 12.75
N LYS A 258 -9.44 0.64 12.39
CA LYS A 258 -8.26 -0.04 12.93
C LYS A 258 -6.99 0.77 12.75
N TYR A 259 -6.81 1.43 11.60
CA TYR A 259 -5.66 2.30 11.38
C TYR A 259 -5.63 3.50 12.34
N ARG A 260 -6.77 4.15 12.59
CA ARG A 260 -6.85 5.26 13.55
C ARG A 260 -6.55 4.79 14.97
N ASP A 261 -7.10 3.64 15.36
CA ASP A 261 -6.91 3.06 16.69
C ASP A 261 -5.43 2.66 16.91
N LEU A 262 -4.85 1.94 15.96
CA LEU A 262 -3.43 1.54 16.00
C LEU A 262 -2.49 2.74 15.92
N ARG A 263 -2.84 3.78 15.15
CA ARG A 263 -2.03 5.02 15.09
C ARG A 263 -2.11 5.81 16.39
N PHE A 264 -3.26 5.76 17.08
CA PHE A 264 -3.42 6.39 18.39
C PHE A 264 -2.65 5.64 19.48
N LYS A 265 -2.75 4.30 19.53
CA LYS A 265 -2.03 3.47 20.51
C LYS A 265 -0.52 3.37 20.21
N HIS A 266 -0.16 3.18 18.95
CA HIS A 266 1.18 2.74 18.51
C HIS A 266 1.71 3.47 17.26
N GLY A 267 1.44 4.77 17.13
CA GLY A 267 1.80 5.56 15.94
C GLY A 267 3.27 5.58 15.53
N GLU A 268 4.20 5.36 16.47
CA GLU A 268 5.64 5.30 16.18
C GLU A 268 6.15 3.92 15.75
N MET A 269 5.35 2.86 15.95
CA MET A 269 5.80 1.48 15.73
C MET A 269 5.74 1.08 14.24
N PHE A 270 4.81 1.65 13.48
CA PHE A 270 4.61 1.26 12.09
C PHE A 270 4.30 2.45 11.19
N LYS A 271 4.67 2.29 9.92
CA LYS A 271 4.31 3.22 8.85
C LYS A 271 3.30 2.55 7.95
N ALA A 272 2.14 3.16 7.77
CA ALA A 272 1.12 2.68 6.84
C ALA A 272 0.61 3.82 5.96
N GLY A 273 0.24 3.47 4.72
CA GLY A 273 -0.24 4.42 3.73
C GLY A 273 -1.24 3.81 2.76
N MET A 274 -1.69 4.61 1.80
CA MET A 274 -2.67 4.20 0.79
C MET A 274 -2.19 4.50 -0.63
N GLY A 275 -2.84 3.85 -1.59
CA GLY A 275 -2.66 4.14 -3.00
C GLY A 275 -1.41 3.49 -3.59
N ALA A 276 -1.07 3.91 -4.80
CA ALA A 276 0.13 3.44 -5.50
C ALA A 276 1.43 3.97 -4.88
N GLU A 277 1.39 5.03 -4.07
CA GLU A 277 2.55 5.57 -3.37
C GLU A 277 3.10 4.58 -2.34
N SER A 278 2.22 3.99 -1.53
CA SER A 278 2.61 2.97 -0.55
C SER A 278 3.12 1.69 -1.20
N ILE A 279 2.55 1.31 -2.34
CA ILE A 279 3.03 0.14 -3.08
C ILE A 279 4.41 0.42 -3.67
N LEU A 280 4.68 1.64 -4.14
CA LEU A 280 5.99 2.04 -4.64
C LEU A 280 7.06 1.92 -3.55
N GLU A 281 6.76 2.42 -2.35
CA GLU A 281 7.67 2.34 -1.21
C GLU A 281 7.97 0.89 -0.81
N VAL A 282 6.93 0.05 -0.71
CA VAL A 282 7.09 -1.39 -0.42
C VAL A 282 7.85 -2.13 -1.52
N LEU A 283 7.73 -1.73 -2.78
CA LEU A 283 8.49 -2.32 -3.87
C LEU A 283 9.97 -1.88 -3.86
N GLY A 284 10.28 -0.70 -3.32
CA GLY A 284 11.65 -0.19 -3.22
C GLY A 284 12.45 -0.80 -2.08
N SER A 285 11.79 -1.20 -0.98
CA SER A 285 12.43 -1.96 0.11
C SER A 285 12.56 -3.46 -0.18
N LEU A 286 12.04 -3.93 -1.33
CA LEU A 286 11.96 -5.34 -1.64
C LEU A 286 13.28 -5.91 -2.21
N ASP A 287 13.95 -6.77 -1.44
CA ASP A 287 15.05 -7.58 -1.97
C ASP A 287 14.53 -8.80 -2.75
N LEU A 288 14.84 -8.84 -4.04
CA LEU A 288 14.48 -9.93 -4.95
C LEU A 288 15.26 -11.22 -4.67
N ASP A 289 16.50 -11.12 -4.19
CA ASP A 289 17.33 -12.29 -3.91
C ASP A 289 16.87 -13.00 -2.64
N ALA A 290 16.68 -12.27 -1.54
CA ALA A 290 16.08 -12.83 -0.31
C ALA A 290 14.70 -13.44 -0.56
N LYS A 291 13.85 -12.76 -1.35
CA LYS A 291 12.50 -13.25 -1.67
C LYS A 291 12.52 -14.54 -2.48
N ARG A 292 13.46 -14.71 -3.42
CA ARG A 292 13.65 -15.96 -4.15
C ARG A 292 13.93 -17.11 -3.18
N ASP A 293 14.88 -16.91 -2.25
CA ASP A 293 15.30 -17.96 -1.33
C ASP A 293 14.17 -18.35 -0.38
N LEU A 294 13.40 -17.39 0.09
CA LEU A 294 12.20 -17.62 0.90
C LEU A 294 11.16 -18.44 0.12
N LEU A 295 10.81 -18.01 -1.11
CA LEU A 295 9.86 -18.74 -1.95
C LEU A 295 10.34 -20.17 -2.27
N GLN A 296 11.65 -20.37 -2.47
CA GLN A 296 12.21 -21.69 -2.76
C GLN A 296 12.13 -22.63 -1.55
N LYS A 297 12.30 -22.11 -0.32
CA LYS A 297 12.06 -22.86 0.93
C LYS A 297 10.57 -23.22 1.06
N ASP A 298 9.67 -22.27 0.83
CA ASP A 298 8.22 -22.47 0.94
C ASP A 298 7.67 -23.49 -0.07
N ILE A 299 8.24 -23.52 -1.27
CA ILE A 299 7.86 -24.50 -2.30
C ILE A 299 8.22 -25.94 -1.90
N ARG A 300 9.29 -26.12 -1.10
CA ARG A 300 9.71 -27.43 -0.59
C ARG A 300 8.83 -27.89 0.58
N SER A 301 8.45 -26.97 1.47
CA SER A 301 7.60 -27.27 2.63
C SER A 301 6.13 -27.48 2.27
N THR A 302 5.63 -26.74 1.27
CA THR A 302 4.20 -26.67 0.97
C THR A 302 3.80 -27.53 -0.23
N SER A 303 2.68 -28.24 -0.13
CA SER A 303 2.09 -29.03 -1.23
C SER A 303 0.77 -28.45 -1.76
N GLY A 304 0.25 -28.99 -2.87
CA GLY A 304 -1.09 -28.64 -3.38
C GLY A 304 -1.22 -27.29 -4.12
N GLN A 305 -2.35 -26.59 -3.89
CA GLN A 305 -2.69 -25.34 -4.59
C GLN A 305 -1.77 -24.16 -4.20
N ARG A 306 -1.37 -24.09 -2.93
CA ARG A 306 -0.45 -23.05 -2.42
C ARG A 306 0.92 -23.16 -3.10
N ARG A 307 1.42 -24.38 -3.32
CA ARG A 307 2.64 -24.64 -4.12
C ARG A 307 2.53 -24.08 -5.55
N LYS A 308 1.39 -24.26 -6.23
CA LYS A 308 1.17 -23.70 -7.58
C LYS A 308 1.22 -22.16 -7.61
N LYS A 309 0.71 -21.49 -6.57
CA LYS A 309 0.79 -20.03 -6.42
C LYS A 309 2.25 -19.59 -6.22
N LEU A 310 2.98 -20.25 -5.33
CA LEU A 310 4.39 -19.95 -5.05
C LEU A 310 5.27 -20.13 -6.29
N ILE A 311 5.07 -21.20 -7.08
CA ILE A 311 5.79 -21.41 -8.36
C ILE A 311 5.54 -20.24 -9.34
N LYS A 312 4.30 -19.76 -9.44
CA LYS A 312 3.97 -18.60 -10.28
C LYS A 312 4.61 -17.31 -9.79
N SER A 313 4.69 -17.12 -8.47
CA SER A 313 5.37 -15.96 -7.86
C SER A 313 6.89 -16.03 -8.10
N LEU A 314 7.52 -17.18 -7.85
CA LEU A 314 8.94 -17.41 -8.11
C LEU A 314 9.31 -17.13 -9.56
N ARG A 315 8.47 -17.54 -10.53
CA ARG A 315 8.68 -17.25 -11.95
C ARG A 315 8.73 -15.73 -12.24
N ILE A 316 7.95 -14.92 -11.52
CA ILE A 316 7.96 -13.46 -11.69
C ILE A 316 9.23 -12.88 -11.07
N VAL A 317 9.60 -13.30 -9.86
CA VAL A 317 10.83 -12.85 -9.18
C VAL A 317 12.06 -13.17 -10.03
N GLU A 318 12.15 -14.40 -10.56
CA GLU A 318 13.22 -14.76 -11.49
C GLU A 318 13.22 -13.94 -12.78
N ALA A 319 12.04 -13.60 -13.31
CA ALA A 319 11.95 -12.79 -14.53
C ALA A 319 12.50 -11.38 -14.30
N PHE A 320 12.20 -10.75 -13.16
CA PHE A 320 12.78 -9.45 -12.80
C PHE A 320 14.30 -9.55 -12.61
N ARG A 321 14.78 -10.56 -11.87
CA ARG A 321 16.21 -10.78 -11.65
C ARG A 321 17.00 -11.01 -12.94
N LYS A 322 16.49 -11.87 -13.84
CA LYS A 322 17.14 -12.17 -15.14
C LYS A 322 17.10 -10.98 -16.10
N SER A 323 16.05 -10.16 -16.04
CA SER A 323 15.89 -9.02 -16.95
C SER A 323 16.62 -7.76 -16.50
N GLY A 324 16.99 -7.66 -15.23
CA GLY A 324 17.57 -6.46 -14.61
C GLY A 324 16.57 -5.31 -14.50
N ASN A 325 15.26 -5.60 -14.62
CA ASN A 325 14.23 -4.59 -14.46
C ASN A 325 13.88 -4.43 -12.98
N ASN A 326 13.65 -3.19 -12.53
CA ASN A 326 13.20 -2.96 -11.17
C ASN A 326 11.67 -3.10 -11.07
N PRO A 327 11.14 -3.74 -10.02
CA PRO A 327 9.69 -3.87 -9.81
C PRO A 327 8.95 -2.53 -9.68
N GLU A 328 9.63 -1.50 -9.17
CA GLU A 328 9.11 -0.14 -9.03
C GLU A 328 8.58 0.44 -10.34
N TRP A 329 9.16 0.05 -11.49
CA TRP A 329 8.78 0.58 -12.80
C TRP A 329 7.37 0.13 -13.26
N MET A 330 6.73 -0.78 -12.52
CA MET A 330 5.31 -1.09 -12.69
C MET A 330 4.39 0.06 -12.26
N ILE A 331 4.93 1.03 -11.51
CA ILE A 331 4.24 2.23 -11.04
C ILE A 331 4.83 3.43 -11.78
N TRP A 332 3.97 4.24 -12.36
CA TRP A 332 4.32 5.38 -13.17
C TRP A 332 4.23 6.67 -12.35
N SER A 333 5.36 7.36 -12.22
CA SER A 333 5.41 8.76 -11.83
C SER A 333 5.38 9.70 -13.04
N VAL A 334 5.74 9.19 -14.21
CA VAL A 334 5.79 9.92 -15.48
C VAL A 334 4.99 9.15 -16.52
N LEU A 335 4.03 9.81 -17.15
CA LEU A 335 3.18 9.24 -18.19
C LEU A 335 3.65 9.71 -19.57
N PRO A 336 4.03 8.81 -20.50
CA PRO A 336 4.38 9.19 -21.86
C PRO A 336 3.15 9.69 -22.65
N VAL A 337 3.34 10.72 -23.47
CA VAL A 337 2.35 11.26 -24.40
C VAL A 337 2.75 10.90 -25.82
N LEU A 338 1.84 10.21 -26.51
CA LEU A 338 2.06 9.81 -27.89
C LEU A 338 2.21 11.02 -28.84
N PRO A 339 3.01 10.87 -29.92
CA PRO A 339 3.13 11.88 -30.96
C PRO A 339 1.78 12.27 -31.57
N PRO A 340 1.53 13.56 -31.87
CA PRO A 340 0.22 14.06 -32.28
C PRO A 340 -0.27 13.51 -33.63
N GLU A 341 0.62 13.12 -34.55
CA GLU A 341 0.19 12.49 -35.81
C GLU A 341 -0.44 11.11 -35.61
N LEU A 342 -0.10 10.41 -34.52
CA LEU A 342 -0.74 9.15 -34.15
C LEU A 342 -2.09 9.36 -33.45
N ARG A 343 -2.42 10.61 -33.08
CA ARG A 343 -3.68 11.01 -32.44
C ARG A 343 -4.24 12.30 -33.08
N PRO A 344 -4.55 12.27 -34.39
CA PRO A 344 -4.86 13.46 -35.15
C PRO A 344 -6.18 14.12 -34.68
N MET A 345 -6.26 15.43 -34.92
CA MET A 345 -7.48 16.22 -34.83
C MET A 345 -7.70 16.84 -36.20
N VAL A 346 -8.82 16.50 -36.83
CA VAL A 346 -9.12 16.86 -38.21
C VAL A 346 -10.34 17.77 -38.24
N GLN A 347 -10.25 18.84 -39.02
CA GLN A 347 -11.39 19.72 -39.27
C GLN A 347 -12.28 19.08 -40.33
N LEU A 348 -13.58 18.97 -40.04
CA LEU A 348 -14.60 18.52 -40.97
C LEU A 348 -15.24 19.72 -41.67
N ASP A 349 -15.89 19.45 -42.80
CA ASP A 349 -16.73 20.43 -43.48
C ASP A 349 -17.83 20.92 -42.53
N GLY A 350 -17.99 22.25 -42.43
CA GLY A 350 -18.89 22.88 -41.46
C GLY A 350 -18.24 23.31 -40.14
N GLY A 351 -16.90 23.32 -40.05
CA GLY A 351 -16.17 23.93 -38.92
C GLY A 351 -16.16 23.09 -37.64
N ARG A 352 -16.64 21.84 -37.71
CA ARG A 352 -16.54 20.86 -36.62
C ARG A 352 -15.16 20.23 -36.61
N PHE A 353 -14.74 19.71 -35.46
CA PHE A 353 -13.51 18.94 -35.32
C PHE A 353 -13.82 17.50 -34.94
N ALA A 354 -13.17 16.57 -35.64
CA ALA A 354 -13.07 15.18 -35.22
C ALA A 354 -11.77 15.01 -34.42
N THR A 355 -11.88 14.52 -33.20
CA THR A 355 -10.75 14.26 -32.30
C THR A 355 -10.64 12.78 -32.01
N SER A 356 -9.41 12.25 -31.93
CA SER A 356 -9.17 10.92 -31.37
C SER A 356 -9.52 10.86 -29.87
N ASP A 357 -10.13 9.76 -29.42
CA ASP A 357 -10.48 9.50 -28.02
C ASP A 357 -9.29 9.62 -27.06
N LEU A 358 -8.08 9.29 -27.55
CA LEU A 358 -6.83 9.43 -26.80
C LEU A 358 -6.62 10.87 -26.32
N ASN A 359 -6.98 11.86 -27.15
CA ASN A 359 -6.83 13.26 -26.77
C ASN A 359 -7.72 13.60 -25.57
N ASP A 360 -8.97 13.14 -25.54
CA ASP A 360 -9.87 13.40 -24.42
C ASP A 360 -9.48 12.63 -23.15
N LEU A 361 -8.88 11.45 -23.29
CA LEU A 361 -8.28 10.73 -22.17
C LEU A 361 -7.06 11.48 -21.60
N TYR A 362 -6.15 11.95 -22.45
CA TYR A 362 -5.02 12.77 -22.00
C TYR A 362 -5.49 14.08 -21.34
N ARG A 363 -6.49 14.76 -21.91
CA ARG A 363 -7.08 15.98 -21.32
C ARG A 363 -7.61 15.71 -19.92
N ARG A 364 -8.32 14.60 -19.71
CA ARG A 364 -8.84 14.22 -18.39
C ARG A 364 -7.71 13.98 -17.39
N VAL A 365 -6.65 13.29 -17.78
CA VAL A 365 -5.48 13.10 -16.91
C VAL A 365 -4.81 14.41 -16.56
N ILE A 366 -4.55 15.28 -17.55
CA ILE A 366 -3.90 16.58 -17.32
C ILE A 366 -4.76 17.46 -16.40
N ASN A 367 -6.08 17.53 -16.63
CA ASN A 367 -6.99 18.31 -15.80
C ASN A 367 -6.99 17.85 -14.33
N ARG A 368 -7.12 16.54 -14.09
CA ARG A 368 -7.09 15.97 -12.74
C ARG A 368 -5.72 16.14 -12.08
N ASN A 369 -4.64 15.94 -12.83
CA ASN A 369 -3.28 16.13 -12.33
C ASN A 369 -3.01 17.59 -11.94
N ASN A 370 -3.42 18.55 -12.76
CA ASN A 370 -3.28 19.97 -12.46
C ASN A 370 -4.16 20.40 -11.27
N ARG A 371 -5.37 19.84 -11.16
CA ARG A 371 -6.23 20.05 -10.00
C ARG A 371 -5.58 19.50 -8.73
N LEU A 372 -5.00 18.29 -8.78
CA LEU A 372 -4.26 17.70 -7.68
C LEU A 372 -3.04 18.55 -7.27
N LYS A 373 -2.23 19.02 -8.23
CA LYS A 373 -1.10 19.93 -7.96
C LYS A 373 -1.56 21.18 -7.21
N ARG A 374 -2.63 21.84 -7.67
CA ARG A 374 -3.19 23.02 -6.99
C ARG A 374 -3.73 22.70 -5.58
N LEU A 375 -4.37 21.55 -5.39
CA LEU A 375 -4.88 21.14 -4.07
C LEU A 375 -3.74 20.87 -3.07
N ILE A 376 -2.62 20.32 -3.55
CA ILE A 376 -1.41 20.12 -2.74
C ILE A 376 -0.78 21.47 -2.37
N GLU A 377 -0.66 22.39 -3.33
CA GLU A 377 -0.16 23.76 -3.10
C GLU A 377 -1.00 24.53 -2.08
N LEU A 378 -2.32 24.36 -2.12
CA LEU A 378 -3.27 24.97 -1.18
C LEU A 378 -3.39 24.23 0.16
N GLN A 379 -2.63 23.14 0.37
CA GLN A 379 -2.71 22.28 1.57
C GLN A 379 -4.15 21.89 1.94
N ALA A 380 -4.95 21.47 0.94
CA ALA A 380 -6.31 21.04 1.16
C ALA A 380 -6.37 19.82 2.11
N PRO A 381 -7.50 19.60 2.83
CA PRO A 381 -7.66 18.44 3.70
C PRO A 381 -7.39 17.10 2.98
N GLU A 382 -6.81 16.14 3.70
CA GLU A 382 -6.38 14.84 3.15
C GLU A 382 -7.50 14.07 2.45
N ILE A 383 -8.76 14.21 2.90
CA ILE A 383 -9.92 13.56 2.30
C ILE A 383 -10.12 14.03 0.85
N ILE A 384 -9.94 15.32 0.58
CA ILE A 384 -10.08 15.90 -0.76
C ILE A 384 -8.92 15.45 -1.64
N ILE A 385 -7.70 15.47 -1.10
CA ILE A 385 -6.50 15.00 -1.81
C ILE A 385 -6.63 13.51 -2.16
N ARG A 386 -7.14 12.68 -1.23
CA ARG A 386 -7.38 11.24 -1.43
C ARG A 386 -8.37 10.99 -2.57
N ASN A 387 -9.47 11.73 -2.60
CA ASN A 387 -10.45 11.63 -3.69
C ASN A 387 -9.85 12.04 -5.03
N GLU A 388 -9.07 13.12 -5.09
CA GLU A 388 -8.45 13.56 -6.34
C GLU A 388 -7.33 12.58 -6.79
N LYS A 389 -6.52 12.04 -5.87
CA LYS A 389 -5.54 10.97 -6.17
C LYS A 389 -6.24 9.73 -6.75
N LYS A 390 -7.41 9.37 -6.23
CA LYS A 390 -8.25 8.27 -6.76
C LYS A 390 -8.73 8.57 -8.18
N ASP A 391 -9.16 9.79 -8.44
CA ASP A 391 -9.59 10.23 -9.77
C ASP A 391 -8.42 10.24 -10.78
N VAL A 392 -7.24 10.74 -10.40
CA VAL A 392 -6.03 10.69 -11.25
C VAL A 392 -5.67 9.24 -11.62
N THR A 393 -5.73 8.33 -10.64
CA THR A 393 -5.50 6.89 -10.84
C THR A 393 -6.53 6.30 -11.81
N GLY A 394 -7.81 6.63 -11.64
CA GLY A 394 -8.87 6.19 -12.53
C GLY A 394 -8.69 6.66 -13.98
N SER A 395 -8.35 7.94 -14.20
CA SER A 395 -8.13 8.45 -15.56
C SER A 395 -6.89 7.88 -16.24
N SER A 396 -5.81 7.70 -15.49
CA SER A 396 -4.58 7.10 -16.04
C SER A 396 -4.80 5.62 -16.39
N ARG A 397 -5.66 4.91 -15.65
CA ARG A 397 -6.08 3.55 -16.00
C ARG A 397 -6.93 3.46 -17.26
N CYS A 398 -7.68 4.50 -17.61
CA CYS A 398 -8.43 4.50 -18.87
C CYS A 398 -7.53 4.73 -20.10
N LEU A 399 -6.29 5.19 -19.91
CA LEU A 399 -5.31 5.38 -20.99
C LEU A 399 -4.48 4.13 -21.30
N GLY A 400 -4.22 3.28 -20.31
CA GLY A 400 -3.45 2.03 -20.47
C GLY A 400 -4.36 0.82 -20.66
#